data_AF-A0AAN8NLJ8-F1
#
_entry.id   AF-A0AAN8NLJ8-F1
#
_cell.length_a   1.000
_cell.length_b   1.000
_cell.length_c   1.000
_cell.angle_alpha   90.00
_cell.angle_beta   90.00
_cell.angle_gamma   90.00
#
_symmetry.space_group_name_H-M   'P 1'
#
loop_
_entity.id
_entity.type
_entity.pdbx_description
1 polymer ?
#
loop_
_entity_poly.entity_id
_entity_poly.type
_entity_poly.pdbx_seq_one_letter_code
_entity_poly.pdbx_strand_id
1 'polypeptide(L)'
;MGLWPSSWSLWSSKTTSAPVQSQSQSPTEPLQSPKPELQSQSQSQSQTLPIDHRDPTFTPFQRARKQLTLYFAGAGFLLLSVSVARRSTRRRYLATVPKYYTPNTRSTELNFNSGIDAFEALNIASLGVMSVGMMTVGAGMYLADVVNVEEMRTLLRSKYGLEGRKSEMDVEEEMEEWIASVLARKDRKDAERAAAAATVAGR
;
A
#
# COMPACT_ATOMS: atom_id res chain seq x y z
N MET A 1 14.21 -25.20 -29.86
CA MET A 1 13.63 -26.25 -28.99
C MET A 1 14.08 -25.93 -27.56
N GLY A 2 13.26 -25.66 -26.56
CA GLY A 2 11.81 -25.69 -26.46
C GLY A 2 11.26 -24.42 -25.79
N LEU A 3 10.10 -24.04 -26.27
CA LEU A 3 9.18 -23.06 -25.69
C LEU A 3 8.63 -23.68 -24.40
N TRP A 4 8.67 -22.95 -23.29
CA TRP A 4 7.83 -23.25 -22.15
C TRP A 4 6.69 -22.22 -22.12
N PRO A 5 5.43 -22.63 -22.32
CA PRO A 5 4.28 -21.88 -21.82
C PRO A 5 4.20 -22.16 -20.30
N SER A 6 3.51 -21.40 -19.44
CA SER A 6 2.06 -21.38 -19.39
C SER A 6 1.62 -20.53 -18.18
N SER A 7 0.65 -19.65 -18.43
CA SER A 7 -0.49 -19.27 -17.59
C SER A 7 -0.29 -19.00 -16.09
N TRP A 8 -0.42 -17.72 -15.71
CA TRP A 8 -0.88 -17.30 -14.39
C TRP A 8 -2.42 -17.21 -14.45
N SER A 9 -3.12 -18.29 -14.10
CA SER A 9 -4.58 -18.28 -13.89
C SER A 9 -4.81 -17.95 -12.41
N LEU A 10 -5.16 -16.71 -12.08
CA LEU A 10 -6.53 -16.26 -11.76
C LEU A 10 -7.31 -17.20 -10.83
N TRP A 11 -7.52 -16.70 -9.60
CA TRP A 11 -8.81 -16.62 -8.93
C TRP A 11 -9.73 -17.85 -9.08
N SER A 12 -9.91 -18.61 -7.99
CA SER A 12 -11.08 -19.48 -7.82
C SER A 12 -11.57 -19.43 -6.38
N SER A 13 -12.45 -18.48 -6.08
CA SER A 13 -13.33 -18.54 -4.91
C SER A 13 -14.45 -19.56 -5.17
N LYS A 14 -14.57 -20.58 -4.32
CA LYS A 14 -15.76 -21.45 -4.29
C LYS A 14 -16.77 -20.86 -3.30
N THR A 15 -17.83 -20.29 -3.84
CA THR A 15 -19.08 -20.00 -3.12
C THR A 15 -19.91 -21.28 -3.06
N THR A 16 -20.08 -21.86 -1.87
CA THR A 16 -21.07 -22.92 -1.63
C THR A 16 -22.33 -22.27 -1.07
N SER A 17 -23.37 -22.25 -1.89
CA SER A 17 -24.74 -21.86 -1.55
C SER A 17 -25.51 -23.05 -0.97
N ALA A 18 -26.34 -22.77 0.04
CA ALA A 18 -27.31 -23.69 0.62
C ALA A 18 -28.52 -23.91 -0.33
N PRO A 19 -29.30 -24.99 -0.13
CA PRO A 19 -30.70 -25.01 -0.55
C PRO A 19 -31.65 -24.87 0.66
N VAL A 20 -32.50 -23.84 0.59
CA VAL A 20 -33.72 -23.68 1.39
C VAL A 20 -34.81 -24.55 0.77
N GLN A 21 -35.47 -25.37 1.58
CA GLN A 21 -36.63 -26.16 1.18
C GLN A 21 -37.90 -25.53 1.79
N SER A 22 -38.80 -25.09 0.91
CA SER A 22 -40.15 -24.63 1.24
C SER A 22 -41.09 -25.82 1.42
N GLN A 23 -41.89 -25.83 2.48
CA GLN A 23 -43.19 -26.52 2.49
C GLN A 23 -44.23 -25.66 3.23
N SER A 24 -45.30 -25.35 2.52
CA SER A 24 -46.58 -24.84 3.02
C SER A 24 -47.48 -26.01 3.46
N GLN A 25 -48.31 -25.81 4.49
CA GLN A 25 -49.72 -26.23 4.54
C GLN A 25 -50.47 -25.52 5.69
N SER A 26 -51.68 -25.08 5.39
CA SER A 26 -52.74 -24.39 6.17
C SER A 26 -53.64 -25.39 6.98
N PRO A 27 -54.85 -25.09 7.57
CA PRO A 27 -55.68 -23.86 7.68
C PRO A 27 -56.46 -23.60 9.03
N THR A 28 -57.00 -22.37 9.21
CA THR A 28 -58.33 -21.90 9.75
C THR A 28 -58.88 -22.45 11.10
N GLU A 29 -59.24 -21.65 12.14
CA GLU A 29 -60.48 -20.81 12.34
C GLU A 29 -60.44 -20.11 13.76
N PRO A 30 -61.46 -19.36 14.29
CA PRO A 30 -61.41 -17.89 14.45
C PRO A 30 -61.66 -17.36 15.90
N LEU A 31 -61.73 -16.02 16.01
CA LEU A 31 -62.27 -15.21 17.12
C LEU A 31 -61.46 -15.11 18.44
N GLN A 32 -60.83 -13.94 18.67
CA GLN A 32 -61.06 -12.99 19.79
C GLN A 32 -59.84 -12.10 20.05
N SER A 33 -60.05 -10.78 20.00
CA SER A 33 -59.21 -9.79 20.72
C SER A 33 -59.81 -9.63 22.12
N PRO A 34 -59.01 -9.46 23.19
CA PRO A 34 -58.42 -8.13 23.42
C PRO A 34 -56.99 -8.12 24.01
N LYS A 35 -56.29 -7.02 23.69
CA LYS A 35 -55.04 -6.47 24.23
C LYS A 35 -54.68 -6.87 25.68
N PRO A 36 -53.40 -7.23 25.93
CA PRO A 36 -52.62 -6.44 26.89
C PRO A 36 -51.26 -5.98 26.33
N GLU A 37 -50.94 -4.75 26.66
CA GLU A 37 -49.64 -4.09 26.51
C GLU A 37 -48.55 -4.86 27.26
N LEU A 38 -47.50 -5.34 26.58
CA LEU A 38 -46.19 -5.51 27.19
C LEU A 38 -45.08 -5.47 26.13
N GLN A 39 -44.30 -4.38 26.20
CA GLN A 39 -42.91 -4.21 25.77
C GLN A 39 -42.40 -5.13 24.66
N SER A 40 -42.41 -4.64 23.42
CA SER A 40 -41.45 -5.09 22.41
C SER A 40 -40.26 -4.14 22.41
N GLN A 41 -39.20 -4.55 23.12
CA GLN A 41 -37.83 -4.13 22.84
C GLN A 41 -37.62 -4.19 21.33
N SER A 42 -37.41 -3.05 20.70
CA SER A 42 -36.83 -3.01 19.37
C SER A 42 -35.38 -3.46 19.50
N GLN A 43 -35.12 -4.76 19.37
CA GLN A 43 -33.81 -5.25 18.97
C GLN A 43 -33.60 -4.75 17.55
N SER A 44 -32.92 -3.61 17.41
CA SER A 44 -32.36 -3.18 16.14
C SER A 44 -31.35 -4.24 15.71
N GLN A 45 -31.80 -5.15 14.84
CA GLN A 45 -30.93 -6.00 14.06
C GLN A 45 -29.91 -5.11 13.36
N SER A 46 -28.64 -5.26 13.74
CA SER A 46 -27.51 -4.68 13.04
C SER A 46 -27.50 -5.21 11.62
N GLN A 47 -28.19 -4.52 10.71
CA GLN A 47 -27.96 -4.67 9.29
C GLN A 47 -26.53 -4.22 9.04
N THR A 48 -25.65 -5.14 8.68
CA THR A 48 -24.31 -4.87 8.16
C THR A 48 -24.44 -4.22 6.78
N LEU A 49 -24.95 -2.99 6.76
CA LEU A 49 -24.73 -2.07 5.65
C LEU A 49 -23.21 -1.83 5.55
N PRO A 50 -22.65 -1.68 4.34
CA PRO A 50 -21.29 -1.19 4.19
C PRO A 50 -21.17 0.11 4.99
N ILE A 51 -20.32 0.11 6.01
CA ILE A 51 -20.09 1.32 6.82
C ILE A 51 -19.48 2.33 5.85
N ASP A 52 -20.25 3.36 5.50
CA ASP A 52 -19.75 4.45 4.67
C ASP A 52 -18.87 5.33 5.55
N HIS A 53 -17.55 5.16 5.42
CA HIS A 53 -16.54 5.87 6.21
C HIS A 53 -16.37 7.33 5.79
N ARG A 54 -17.22 7.83 4.89
CA ARG A 54 -17.12 9.17 4.31
C ARG A 54 -17.84 10.20 5.17
N ASP A 55 -17.13 11.30 5.44
CA ASP A 55 -17.72 12.52 5.95
C ASP A 55 -18.68 13.13 4.89
N PRO A 56 -19.98 13.28 5.21
CA PRO A 56 -20.98 13.82 4.29
C PRO A 56 -20.90 15.36 4.13
N THR A 57 -20.03 16.01 4.89
CA THR A 57 -19.88 17.48 4.91
C THR A 57 -19.19 18.03 3.67
N PHE A 58 -18.47 17.20 2.92
CA PHE A 58 -17.74 17.62 1.73
C PHE A 58 -18.47 17.22 0.46
N THR A 59 -18.61 18.17 -0.47
CA THR A 59 -19.01 17.86 -1.84
C THR A 59 -17.92 17.00 -2.52
N PRO A 60 -18.26 16.14 -3.49
CA PRO A 60 -17.29 15.24 -4.15
C PRO A 60 -16.10 16.00 -4.76
N PHE A 61 -16.36 17.21 -5.27
CA PHE A 61 -15.31 18.05 -5.83
C PHE A 61 -14.37 18.67 -4.78
N GLN A 62 -14.92 19.09 -3.63
CA GLN A 62 -14.09 19.59 -2.52
C GLN A 62 -13.23 18.49 -1.90
N ARG A 63 -13.77 17.27 -1.82
CA ARG A 63 -13.07 16.06 -1.38
C ARG A 63 -11.89 15.73 -2.27
N ALA A 64 -12.12 15.60 -3.59
CA ALA A 64 -11.06 15.32 -4.56
C ALA A 64 -9.93 16.36 -4.53
N ARG A 65 -10.29 17.65 -4.37
CA ARG A 65 -9.30 18.73 -4.24
C ARG A 65 -8.41 18.53 -3.02
N LYS A 66 -9.00 18.25 -1.85
CA LYS A 66 -8.23 18.05 -0.61
C LYS A 66 -7.35 16.80 -0.64
N GLN A 67 -7.83 15.72 -1.25
CA GLN A 67 -7.06 14.48 -1.42
C GLN A 67 -5.86 14.67 -2.35
N LEU A 68 -6.06 15.43 -3.44
CA LEU A 68 -5.03 15.60 -4.46
C LEU A 68 -4.05 16.75 -4.17
N THR A 69 -4.29 17.62 -3.18
CA THR A 69 -3.36 18.73 -2.88
C THR A 69 -1.96 18.22 -2.54
N LEU A 70 -1.84 17.18 -1.71
CA LEU A 70 -0.56 16.62 -1.32
C LEU A 70 0.14 15.94 -2.49
N TYR A 71 -0.63 15.26 -3.35
CA TYR A 71 -0.13 14.68 -4.59
C TYR A 71 0.43 15.75 -5.53
N PHE A 72 -0.32 16.83 -5.77
CA PHE A 72 0.11 17.92 -6.64
C PHE A 72 1.26 18.73 -6.03
N ALA A 73 1.31 18.89 -4.71
CA ALA A 73 2.45 19.49 -4.02
C ALA A 73 3.71 18.65 -4.25
N GLY A 74 3.62 17.33 -4.07
CA GLY A 74 4.70 16.38 -4.38
C GLY A 74 5.13 16.46 -5.84
N ALA A 75 4.19 16.36 -6.79
CA ALA A 75 4.46 16.40 -8.23
C ALA A 75 5.06 17.75 -8.67
N GLY A 76 4.56 18.87 -8.17
CA GLY A 76 5.10 20.19 -8.44
C GLY A 76 6.54 20.32 -7.93
N PHE A 77 6.80 19.83 -6.72
CA PHE A 77 8.15 19.80 -6.16
C PHE A 77 9.09 18.87 -6.94
N LEU A 78 8.59 17.73 -7.43
CA LEU A 78 9.34 16.81 -8.31
C LEU A 78 9.76 17.54 -9.59
N LEU A 79 8.81 18.20 -10.26
CA LEU A 79 9.05 18.90 -11.51
C LEU A 79 10.05 20.05 -11.31
N LEU A 80 9.94 20.79 -10.21
CA LEU A 80 10.89 21.84 -9.87
C LEU A 80 12.29 21.26 -9.63
N SER A 81 12.40 20.18 -8.84
CA SER A 81 13.66 19.49 -8.56
C SER A 81 14.32 18.96 -9.84
N VAL A 82 13.55 18.26 -10.69
CA VAL A 82 14.03 17.73 -11.98
C VAL A 82 14.40 18.86 -12.94
N SER A 83 13.68 19.99 -12.94
CA SER A 83 14.01 21.14 -13.78
C SER A 83 15.35 21.77 -13.39
N VAL A 84 15.62 21.88 -12.09
CA VAL A 84 16.90 22.38 -11.57
C VAL A 84 18.02 21.42 -11.92
N ALA A 85 17.83 20.12 -11.69
CA ALA A 85 18.80 19.08 -12.05
C ALA A 85 19.10 19.08 -13.56
N ARG A 86 18.06 19.11 -14.40
CA ARG A 86 18.22 19.14 -15.86
C ARG A 86 18.99 20.39 -16.31
N ARG A 87 18.77 21.53 -15.66
CA ARG A 87 19.51 22.76 -15.94
C ARG A 87 20.98 22.66 -15.54
N SER A 88 21.29 22.08 -14.37
CA SER A 88 22.68 21.94 -13.90
C SER A 88 23.45 20.90 -14.73
N THR A 89 22.87 19.73 -14.95
CA THR A 89 23.47 18.67 -15.77
C THR A 89 23.65 19.10 -17.22
N ARG A 90 22.70 19.84 -17.82
CA ARG A 90 22.85 20.34 -19.20
C ARG A 90 24.03 21.29 -19.37
N ARG A 91 24.31 22.15 -18.38
CA ARG A 91 25.48 23.04 -18.41
C ARG A 91 26.79 22.24 -18.38
N ARG A 92 26.84 21.20 -17.54
CA ARG A 92 28.01 20.32 -17.44
C ARG A 92 28.20 19.48 -18.69
N TYR A 93 27.11 18.92 -19.24
CA TYR A 93 27.12 18.18 -20.48
C TYR A 93 27.64 19.03 -21.65
N LEU A 94 27.20 20.29 -21.77
CA LEU A 94 27.73 21.20 -22.80
C LEU A 94 29.21 21.57 -22.59
N ALA A 95 29.72 21.50 -21.36
CA ALA A 95 31.13 21.71 -21.06
C ALA A 95 31.99 20.47 -21.35
N THR A 96 31.41 19.26 -21.35
CA THR A 96 32.13 18.02 -21.66
C THR A 96 32.11 17.64 -23.14
N VAL A 97 31.23 18.24 -23.95
CA VAL A 97 31.18 18.00 -25.41
C VAL A 97 32.28 18.83 -26.11
N PRO A 98 33.34 18.20 -26.66
CA PRO A 98 34.38 18.93 -27.36
C PRO A 98 33.85 19.44 -28.71
N LYS A 99 34.09 20.73 -29.03
CA LYS A 99 33.71 21.33 -30.32
C LYS A 99 34.56 20.87 -31.50
N TYR A 100 35.77 20.39 -31.24
CA TYR A 100 36.75 19.94 -32.24
C TYR A 100 37.45 18.67 -31.76
N TYR A 101 38.17 17.99 -32.67
CA TYR A 101 39.00 16.85 -32.32
C TYR A 101 40.08 17.26 -31.31
N THR A 102 39.87 16.89 -30.05
CA THR A 102 40.86 17.04 -28.98
C THR A 102 41.66 15.74 -28.86
N PRO A 103 42.99 15.75 -29.05
CA PRO A 103 43.81 14.56 -28.87
C PRO A 103 43.73 14.06 -27.42
N ASN A 104 43.52 12.75 -27.26
CA ASN A 104 43.38 12.05 -25.97
C ASN A 104 44.60 12.19 -25.03
N THR A 105 45.69 12.79 -25.50
CA THR A 105 46.94 12.97 -24.77
C THR A 105 46.90 14.10 -23.73
N ARG A 106 45.88 14.98 -23.79
CA ARG A 106 45.56 15.91 -22.71
C ARG A 106 44.13 15.63 -22.24
N SER A 107 43.98 15.02 -21.07
CA SER A 107 42.72 15.09 -20.35
C SER A 107 42.39 16.57 -20.19
N THR A 108 41.30 17.04 -20.80
CA THR A 108 40.73 18.34 -20.44
C THR A 108 40.50 18.26 -18.94
N GLU A 109 41.29 18.99 -18.15
CA GLU A 109 41.15 19.02 -16.69
C GLU A 109 39.85 19.73 -16.36
N LEU A 110 38.76 18.98 -16.45
CA LEU A 110 37.48 19.37 -15.93
C LEU A 110 37.61 19.36 -14.41
N ASN A 111 38.00 20.51 -13.88
CA ASN A 111 38.16 20.75 -12.46
C ASN A 111 36.78 20.74 -11.78
N PHE A 112 36.23 19.54 -11.55
CA PHE A 112 35.02 19.34 -10.77
C PHE A 112 35.40 19.20 -9.30
N ASN A 113 34.86 20.07 -8.45
CA ASN A 113 34.98 19.89 -7.01
C ASN A 113 34.06 18.73 -6.57
N SER A 114 34.64 17.55 -6.36
CA SER A 114 33.92 16.30 -6.05
C SER A 114 33.06 16.39 -4.79
N GLY A 115 33.46 17.17 -3.79
CA GLY A 115 32.70 17.32 -2.54
C GLY A 115 31.40 18.12 -2.73
N ILE A 116 31.47 19.22 -3.49
CA ILE A 116 30.29 20.02 -3.82
C ILE A 116 29.35 19.24 -4.73
N ASP A 117 29.92 18.44 -5.63
CA ASP A 117 29.14 17.62 -6.56
C ASP A 117 28.39 16.48 -5.85
N ALA A 118 29.04 15.82 -4.88
CA ALA A 118 28.40 14.81 -4.05
C ALA A 118 27.26 15.39 -3.20
N PHE A 119 27.42 16.60 -2.66
CA PHE A 119 26.36 17.28 -1.91
C PHE A 119 25.18 17.68 -2.80
N GLU A 120 25.43 18.16 -4.02
CA GLU A 120 24.40 18.41 -5.03
C GLU A 120 23.64 17.10 -5.36
N ALA A 121 24.37 16.00 -5.57
CA ALA A 121 23.76 14.69 -5.83
C ALA A 121 22.93 14.16 -4.65
N LEU A 122 23.42 14.31 -3.42
CA LEU A 122 22.71 13.91 -2.21
C LEU A 122 21.40 14.69 -2.05
N ASN A 123 21.44 16.00 -2.28
CA ASN A 123 20.26 16.86 -2.18
C ASN A 123 19.24 16.55 -3.29
N ILE A 124 19.71 16.34 -4.53
CA ILE A 124 18.83 15.92 -5.63
C ILE A 124 18.14 14.59 -5.31
N ALA A 125 18.88 13.62 -4.76
CA ALA A 125 18.33 12.33 -4.37
C ALA A 125 17.32 12.44 -3.22
N SER A 126 17.64 13.18 -2.16
CA SER A 126 16.76 13.32 -1.00
C SER A 126 15.48 14.10 -1.34
N LEU A 127 15.59 15.20 -2.09
CA LEU A 127 14.45 15.98 -2.56
C LEU A 127 13.56 15.16 -3.50
N GLY A 128 14.18 14.33 -4.36
CA GLY A 128 13.46 13.40 -5.23
C GLY A 128 12.70 12.32 -4.47
N VAL A 129 13.34 11.65 -3.51
CA VAL A 129 12.70 10.63 -2.66
C VAL A 129 11.61 11.25 -1.79
N MET A 130 11.86 12.42 -1.20
CA MET A 130 10.87 13.16 -0.41
C MET A 130 9.63 13.50 -1.26
N SER A 131 9.85 13.97 -2.49
CA SER A 131 8.78 14.26 -3.44
C SER A 131 7.96 13.03 -3.79
N VAL A 132 8.61 11.91 -4.12
CA VAL A 132 7.94 10.63 -4.40
C VAL A 132 7.18 10.15 -3.17
N GLY A 133 7.72 10.34 -1.97
CA GLY A 133 7.03 10.07 -0.71
C GLY A 133 5.73 10.86 -0.59
N MET A 134 5.77 12.19 -0.77
CA MET A 134 4.57 13.03 -0.77
C MET A 134 3.55 12.62 -1.84
N MET A 135 4.02 12.32 -3.05
CA MET A 135 3.16 11.84 -4.14
C MET A 135 2.50 10.51 -3.79
N THR A 136 3.25 9.56 -3.23
CA THR A 136 2.75 8.23 -2.86
C THR A 136 1.71 8.33 -1.75
N VAL A 137 1.96 9.15 -0.72
CA VAL A 137 1.00 9.40 0.35
C VAL A 137 -0.26 10.09 -0.20
N GLY A 138 -0.11 11.13 -1.03
CA GLY A 138 -1.24 11.81 -1.66
C GLY A 138 -2.07 10.91 -2.59
N ALA A 139 -1.40 10.07 -3.39
CA ALA A 139 -2.06 9.08 -4.24
C ALA A 139 -2.78 8.01 -3.42
N GLY A 140 -2.17 7.53 -2.33
CA GLY A 140 -2.79 6.59 -1.40
C GLY A 140 -4.06 7.17 -0.77
N MET A 141 -4.03 8.45 -0.41
CA MET A 141 -5.17 9.16 0.16
C MET A 141 -6.33 9.32 -0.85
N TYR A 142 -6.00 9.56 -2.13
CA TYR A 142 -6.99 9.57 -3.21
C TYR A 142 -7.57 8.17 -3.51
N LEU A 143 -6.73 7.13 -3.57
CA LEU A 143 -7.18 5.76 -3.85
C LEU A 143 -8.01 5.15 -2.71
N ALA A 144 -7.66 5.47 -1.46
CA ALA A 144 -8.44 5.09 -0.29
C ALA A 144 -9.73 5.91 -0.13
N ASP A 145 -9.88 6.99 -0.92
CA ASP A 145 -10.96 7.97 -0.83
C ASP A 145 -11.12 8.60 0.57
N VAL A 146 -9.98 8.85 1.23
CA VAL A 146 -9.89 9.35 2.61
C VAL A 146 -9.46 10.82 2.60
N VAL A 147 -10.12 11.68 3.38
CA VAL A 147 -9.76 13.10 3.54
C VAL A 147 -9.14 13.38 4.90
N ASN A 148 -9.62 12.71 5.94
CA ASN A 148 -9.26 12.95 7.33
C ASN A 148 -8.66 11.71 8.00
N VAL A 149 -7.92 11.93 9.09
CA VAL A 149 -7.33 10.84 9.89
C VAL A 149 -8.42 9.95 10.49
N GLU A 150 -9.58 10.51 10.82
CA GLU A 150 -10.71 9.74 11.37
C GLU A 150 -11.29 8.78 10.33
N GLU A 151 -11.53 9.22 9.10
CA GLU A 151 -11.96 8.35 7.99
C GLU A 151 -10.93 7.24 7.74
N MET A 152 -9.63 7.56 7.82
CA MET A 152 -8.57 6.56 7.71
C MET A 152 -8.65 5.53 8.83
N ARG A 153 -8.88 5.99 10.07
CA ARG A 153 -8.99 5.12 11.25
C ARG A 153 -10.20 4.21 11.16
N THR A 154 -11.35 4.72 10.72
CA THR A 154 -12.58 3.94 10.53
C THR A 154 -12.41 2.95 9.39
N LEU A 155 -11.80 3.36 8.27
CA LEU A 155 -11.44 2.48 7.16
C LEU A 155 -10.48 1.37 7.60
N LEU A 156 -9.44 1.70 8.39
CA LEU A 156 -8.50 0.72 8.96
C LEU A 156 -9.23 -0.25 9.88
N ARG A 157 -10.02 0.25 10.83
CA ARG A 157 -10.78 -0.59 11.76
C ARG A 157 -11.74 -1.53 11.05
N SER A 158 -12.41 -1.02 10.02
CA SER A 158 -13.33 -1.79 9.18
C SER A 158 -12.61 -2.82 8.31
N LYS A 159 -11.49 -2.46 7.69
CA LYS A 159 -10.72 -3.38 6.82
C LYS A 159 -10.05 -4.51 7.60
N TYR A 160 -9.56 -4.21 8.81
CA TYR A 160 -8.89 -5.20 9.67
C TYR A 160 -9.84 -5.91 10.62
N GLY A 161 -11.16 -5.74 10.47
CA GLY A 161 -12.14 -6.43 11.31
C GLY A 161 -11.99 -6.16 12.81
N LEU A 162 -11.30 -5.06 13.18
CA LEU A 162 -11.07 -4.62 14.57
C LEU A 162 -12.37 -4.18 15.27
N GLU A 163 -13.50 -4.32 14.59
CA GLU A 163 -14.86 -4.21 15.11
C GLU A 163 -15.27 -5.53 15.77
N GLY A 164 -14.69 -5.77 16.96
CA GLY A 164 -15.06 -6.90 17.80
C GLY A 164 -13.88 -7.81 18.13
N ARG A 165 -13.85 -8.22 19.40
CA ARG A 165 -12.90 -9.05 20.17
C ARG A 165 -12.28 -10.30 19.50
N LYS A 166 -12.62 -10.63 18.24
CA LYS A 166 -12.02 -11.71 17.45
C LYS A 166 -10.75 -11.29 16.70
N SER A 167 -10.52 -10.00 16.44
CA SER A 167 -9.40 -9.56 15.61
C SER A 167 -8.03 -9.61 16.30
N GLU A 168 -7.96 -9.42 17.61
CA GLU A 168 -6.65 -9.39 18.31
C GLU A 168 -6.00 -10.78 18.33
N MET A 169 -6.79 -11.83 18.49
CA MET A 169 -6.31 -13.22 18.51
C MET A 169 -5.82 -13.70 17.14
N ASP A 170 -6.54 -13.33 16.07
CA ASP A 170 -6.21 -13.71 14.69
C ASP A 170 -4.90 -13.01 14.23
N VAL A 171 -4.73 -11.74 14.62
CA VAL A 171 -3.50 -10.97 14.33
C VAL A 171 -2.29 -11.50 15.11
N GLU A 172 -2.50 -11.94 16.35
CA GLU A 172 -1.44 -12.53 17.17
C GLU A 172 -0.97 -13.88 16.60
N GLU A 173 -1.90 -14.72 16.14
CA GLU A 173 -1.59 -16.02 15.50
C GLU A 173 -0.82 -15.84 14.17
N GLU A 174 -1.29 -14.94 13.29
CA GLU A 174 -0.56 -14.62 12.05
C GLU A 174 0.85 -14.05 12.32
N MET A 175 1.00 -13.27 13.40
CA MET A 175 2.30 -12.72 13.81
C MET A 175 3.23 -13.80 14.35
N GLU A 176 2.72 -14.74 15.15
CA GLU A 176 3.48 -15.88 15.65
C GLU A 176 3.96 -16.79 14.51
N GLU A 177 3.08 -17.13 13.56
CA GLU A 177 3.45 -17.92 12.39
C GLU A 177 4.51 -17.22 11.53
N TRP A 178 4.38 -15.91 11.35
CA TRP A 178 5.37 -15.14 10.60
C TRP A 178 6.73 -15.14 11.31
N ILE A 179 6.77 -14.86 12.63
CA ILE A 179 7.99 -14.88 13.43
C ILE A 179 8.64 -16.27 13.39
N ALA A 180 7.86 -17.32 13.56
CA ALA A 180 8.32 -18.70 13.48
C ALA A 180 8.92 -19.01 12.11
N SER A 181 8.30 -18.55 11.03
CA SER A 181 8.82 -18.75 9.66
C SER A 181 10.16 -18.05 9.42
N VAL A 182 10.36 -16.87 10.02
CA VAL A 182 11.61 -16.09 9.91
C VAL A 182 12.73 -16.76 10.71
N LEU A 183 12.43 -17.22 11.93
CA LEU A 183 13.36 -17.97 12.78
C LEU A 183 13.76 -19.29 12.13
N ALA A 184 12.79 -20.08 11.66
CA ALA A 184 13.06 -21.34 10.98
C ALA A 184 13.91 -21.15 9.72
N ARG A 185 13.70 -20.06 8.97
CA ARG A 185 14.54 -19.72 7.81
C ARG A 185 15.98 -19.37 8.22
N LYS A 186 16.14 -18.67 9.34
CA LYS A 186 17.46 -18.33 9.88
C LYS A 186 18.22 -19.57 10.36
N ASP A 187 17.56 -20.45 11.11
CA ASP A 187 18.17 -21.67 11.63
C ASP A 187 18.64 -22.61 10.52
N ARG A 188 17.82 -22.77 9.46
CA ARG A 188 18.21 -23.53 8.26
C ARG A 188 19.46 -22.94 7.59
N LYS A 189 19.51 -21.62 7.44
CA LYS A 189 20.65 -20.93 6.82
C LYS A 189 21.93 -21.04 7.66
N ASP A 190 21.82 -21.00 8.98
CA ASP A 190 22.96 -21.15 9.88
C ASP A 190 23.44 -22.63 9.91
N ALA A 191 22.53 -23.60 9.82
CA ALA A 191 22.86 -25.02 9.66
C ALA A 191 23.56 -25.33 8.32
N GLU A 192 23.09 -24.75 7.20
CA GLU A 192 23.74 -24.86 5.89
C GLU A 192 25.15 -24.26 5.90
N ARG A 193 25.34 -23.12 6.57
CA ARG A 193 26.67 -22.50 6.74
C ARG A 193 27.60 -23.33 7.60
N ALA A 194 27.10 -23.93 8.68
CA ALA A 194 27.88 -24.83 9.54
C ALA A 194 28.29 -26.11 8.79
N ALA A 195 27.37 -26.70 8.01
CA ALA A 195 27.66 -27.85 7.17
C ALA A 195 28.70 -27.53 6.09
N ALA A 196 28.57 -26.37 5.42
CA ALA A 196 29.54 -25.90 4.44
C ALA A 196 30.93 -25.67 5.07
N ALA A 197 31.00 -25.06 6.26
CA ALA A 197 32.26 -24.87 6.98
C ALA A 197 32.91 -26.20 7.39
N ALA A 198 32.12 -27.17 7.84
CA ALA A 198 32.60 -28.51 8.18
C ALA A 198 33.15 -29.27 6.95
N THR A 199 32.50 -29.16 5.79
CA THR A 199 33.01 -29.76 4.54
C THR A 199 34.29 -29.11 4.02
N VAL A 200 34.53 -27.85 4.34
CA VAL A 200 35.77 -27.13 3.96
C VAL A 200 36.92 -27.44 4.93
N ALA A 201 36.63 -27.67 6.21
CA ALA A 201 37.65 -28.01 7.21
C ALA A 201 38.12 -29.48 7.17
N GLY A 202 37.35 -30.37 6.53
CA GLY A 202 37.66 -31.79 6.39
C GLY A 202 38.46 -32.17 5.13
N ARG A 203 39.00 -31.19 4.40
CA ARG A 203 39.77 -31.37 3.16
C ARG A 203 41.15 -30.72 3.29
#